data_AF-A0A3C1GQI9-F1
#
_entry.id   AF-A0A3C1GQI9-F1
#
_cell.length_a   1.000
_cell.length_b   1.000
_cell.length_c   1.000
_cell.angle_alpha   90.00
_cell.angle_beta   90.00
_cell.angle_gamma   90.00
#
_symmetry.space_group_name_H-M   'P 1'
#
loop_
_entity.id
_entity.type
_entity.pdbx_description
1 polymer ?
#
loop_
_entity_poly.entity_id
_entity_poly.type
_entity_poly.pdbx_seq_one_letter_code
_entity_poly.pdbx_strand_id
1 'polypeptide(L)' 'GCPPRPEALIQGLMLLQESIAKERRPLGVHVNDQGVYQPQLTAERDRKQADRIAVKNLRSPDSI' A
#
# COMPACT_ATOMS: atom_id res chain seq x y z
N GLY A 1 -10.01 -9.37 1.90
CA GLY A 1 -11.17 -10.29 1.95
C GLY A 1 -11.58 -10.63 0.53
N CYS A 2 -12.39 -11.65 0.34
CA CYS A 2 -13.03 -11.96 -0.94
C CYS A 2 -14.55 -11.87 -0.77
N PRO A 3 -15.21 -10.78 -1.22
CA PRO A 3 -14.62 -9.55 -1.73
C PRO A 3 -13.97 -8.69 -0.61
N PRO A 4 -13.08 -7.74 -0.94
CA PRO A 4 -12.54 -6.81 0.05
C PRO A 4 -13.64 -5.87 0.55
N ARG A 5 -13.54 -5.41 1.79
CA ARG A 5 -14.39 -4.31 2.27
C ARG A 5 -14.06 -3.03 1.50
N PRO A 6 -15.00 -2.10 1.31
CA PRO A 6 -14.77 -0.86 0.57
C PRO A 6 -13.55 -0.07 1.06
N GLU A 7 -13.36 0.02 2.38
CA GLU A 7 -12.24 0.76 2.99
C GLU A 7 -10.89 0.13 2.63
N ALA A 8 -10.83 -1.20 2.55
CA ALA A 8 -9.62 -1.92 2.16
C ALA A 8 -9.27 -1.68 0.68
N LEU A 9 -10.28 -1.53 -0.19
CA LEU A 9 -10.06 -1.16 -1.59
C LEU A 9 -9.51 0.26 -1.70
N ILE A 10 -10.10 1.23 -1.00
CA ILE A 10 -9.64 2.63 -0.99
C ILE A 10 -8.21 2.72 -0.46
N GLN A 11 -7.88 1.99 0.61
CA GLN A 11 -6.51 1.90 1.11
C GLN A 11 -5.54 1.38 0.04
N GLY A 12 -5.92 0.36 -0.72
CA GLY A 12 -5.13 -0.13 -1.85
C GLY A 12 -4.86 0.93 -2.91
N LEU A 13 -5.87 1.72 -3.26
CA LEU A 13 -5.72 2.82 -4.22
C LEU A 13 -4.80 3.94 -3.71
N MET A 14 -4.87 4.28 -2.42
CA MET A 14 -3.97 5.28 -1.81
C MET A 14 -2.51 4.80 -1.85
N LEU A 15 -2.25 3.54 -1.50
CA LEU A 15 -0.89 2.96 -1.57
C LEU A 15 -0.34 2.97 -3.00
N LEU A 16 -1.20 2.71 -3.99
CA LEU A 16 -0.82 2.79 -5.40
C LEU A 16 -0.45 4.23 -5.80
N GLN A 17 -1.25 5.22 -5.39
CA GLN A 17 -0.95 6.64 -5.64
C GLN A 17 0.39 7.04 -5.01
N GLU A 18 0.66 6.63 -3.77
CA GLU A 18 1.95 6.89 -3.11
C GLU A 18 3.12 6.24 -3.83
N SER A 19 2.95 5.00 -4.31
CA SER A 19 3.99 4.29 -5.07
C SER A 19 4.34 5.04 -6.35
N ILE A 20 3.32 5.51 -7.08
CA ILE A 20 3.51 6.28 -8.31
C ILE A 20 4.19 7.62 -8.01
N ALA A 21 3.79 8.30 -6.92
CA ALA A 21 4.38 9.59 -6.55
C ALA A 21 5.86 9.50 -6.15
N LYS A 22 6.28 8.36 -5.57
CA LYS A 22 7.68 8.11 -5.18
C LYS A 22 8.54 7.58 -6.34
N GLU A 23 7.89 7.12 -7.42
CA GLU A 23 8.57 6.72 -8.66
C GLU A 23 9.06 7.97 -9.39
N ARG A 24 10.36 8.03 -9.73
CA ARG A 24 10.88 9.11 -10.58
C ARG A 24 10.91 8.63 -12.02
N ARG A 25 10.02 9.19 -12.84
CA ARG A 25 9.99 8.98 -14.29
C ARG A 25 10.56 10.20 -15.01
N PRO A 26 11.37 10.01 -16.08
CA PRO A 26 11.79 11.11 -16.94
C PRO A 26 10.57 11.75 -17.62
N LEU A 27 10.64 13.05 -17.86
CA LEU A 27 9.59 13.83 -18.50
C LEU A 27 9.60 13.58 -20.02
N GLY A 28 9.17 12.38 -20.44
CA GLY A 28 9.03 11.99 -21.84
C GLY A 28 10.13 11.05 -22.36
N VAL A 29 9.80 10.28 -23.40
CA VAL A 29 10.66 9.26 -24.03
C VAL A 29 11.98 9.83 -24.59
N HIS A 30 12.02 11.14 -24.88
CA HIS A 30 13.16 11.81 -25.52
C HIS A 30 13.98 12.70 -24.57
N VAL A 31 13.58 12.83 -23.30
CA VAL A 31 14.22 13.73 -22.35
C VAL A 31 14.80 12.89 -21.23
N ASN A 32 15.97 12.28 -21.49
CA ASN A 32 16.88 11.63 -20.51
C ASN A 32 16.91 10.09 -20.57
N ASP A 33 18.11 9.53 -20.77
CA ASP A 33 18.47 8.11 -20.54
C ASP A 33 18.41 7.71 -19.05
N GLN A 34 17.77 8.50 -18.21
CA GLN A 34 17.65 8.26 -16.78
C GLN A 34 16.52 7.25 -16.56
N GLY A 35 16.91 6.01 -16.31
CA GLY A 35 16.01 4.91 -16.04
C GLY A 35 15.01 5.19 -14.92
N VAL A 36 13.90 4.46 -14.94
CA VAL A 36 12.84 4.58 -13.93
C VAL A 36 13.37 4.15 -12.57
N TYR A 37 13.39 5.06 -11.60
CA TYR A 37 13.65 4.71 -10.20
C TYR A 37 12.37 4.21 -9.55
N GLN A 38 12.34 2.92 -9.20
CA GLN A 38 11.24 2.31 -8.45
C GLN A 38 11.59 2.24 -6.95
N PRO A 39 10.78 2.87 -6.08
CA PRO A 39 11.00 2.79 -4.64
C PRO A 39 10.69 1.38 -4.11
N GLN A 40 11.59 0.81 -3.31
CA GLN A 40 11.31 -0.43 -2.57
C GLN A 40 10.36 -0.13 -1.40
N LEU A 41 9.07 -0.41 -1.58
CA LEU A 41 8.07 -0.27 -0.52
C LEU A 41 7.92 -1.59 0.24
N THR A 42 7.98 -1.53 1.57
CA THR A 42 7.68 -2.70 2.42
C THR A 42 6.19 -3.03 2.32
N ALA A 43 5.87 -4.32 2.16
CA ALA A 43 4.48 -4.74 2.11
C ALA A 43 3.74 -4.39 3.41
N GLU A 44 2.55 -3.79 3.29
CA GLU A 44 1.70 -3.44 4.44
C GLU A 44 1.35 -4.63 5.33
N ARG A 45 1.32 -5.83 4.75
CA ARG A 45 1.17 -7.08 5.50
C ARG A 45 2.27 -7.20 6.54
N ASP A 46 3.52 -7.05 6.14
CA ASP A 46 4.68 -7.32 6.96
C ASP A 46 4.84 -6.21 8.01
N ARG A 47 4.61 -4.95 7.61
CA ARG A 47 4.57 -3.80 8.53
C ARG A 47 3.59 -3.98 9.67
N LYS A 48 2.39 -4.50 9.38
CA LYS A 48 1.30 -4.68 10.36
C LYS A 48 1.35 -6.03 11.08
N GLN A 49 2.34 -6.89 10.81
CA GLN A 49 2.38 -8.24 11.37
C GLN A 49 2.55 -8.23 12.89
N ALA A 50 3.48 -7.41 13.41
CA ALA A 50 3.73 -7.30 14.84
C ALA A 50 2.48 -6.83 15.60
N ASP A 51 1.81 -5.79 15.09
CA ASP A 51 0.58 -5.28 15.68
C ASP A 51 -0.52 -6.33 15.72
N ARG A 52 -0.70 -7.09 14.62
CA ARG A 52 -1.68 -8.19 14.57
C ARG A 52 -1.39 -9.29 15.58
N ILE A 53 -0.11 -9.65 15.77
CA ILE A 53 0.30 -10.65 16.76
C ILE A 53 0.03 -10.15 18.19
N ALA A 54 0.20 -8.84 18.44
CA ALA A 54 0.02 -8.26 19.76
C ALA A 54 -1.46 -8.15 20.19
N VAL A 55 -2.43 -8.31 19.28
CA VAL A 55 -3.86 -8.24 19.59
C VAL A 55 -4.28 -9.40 20.52
N LYS A 56 -4.72 -9.07 21.73
CA LYS A 56 -5.23 -10.06 22.70
C LYS A 56 -6.75 -10.15 22.76
N ASN A 57 -7.44 -9.05 22.49
CA ASN A 57 -8.90 -8.96 22.54
C ASN A 57 -9.42 -8.57 21.16
N LEU A 58 -10.31 -9.38 20.59
CA LEU A 58 -10.99 -9.07 19.34
C LEU A 58 -12.26 -8.25 19.60
N ARG A 59 -12.61 -7.39 18.66
CA ARG A 59 -13.87 -6.63 18.70
C ARG A 59 -15.05 -7.61 18.64
N SER A 60 -16.12 -7.35 19.40
CA SER A 60 -17.32 -8.18 19.38
C SER A 60 -17.94 -8.18 17.97
N PRO A 61 -18.39 -9.33 17.43
CA PRO A 61 -19.06 -9.40 16.13
C PRO A 61 -20.28 -8.52 16.01
N ASP A 62 -20.97 -8.26 17.13
CA ASP A 62 -22.20 -7.47 17.19
C ASP A 62 -21.94 -5.96 17.20
N SER A 63 -20.68 -5.55 17.41
CA SER A 63 -20.24 -4.15 17.30
C SER A 63 -19.50 -3.97 15.98
N ILE A 64 -20.24 -3.63 14.92
CA ILE A 64 -19.69 -3.21 13.62
C ILE A 64 -19.51 -1.69 13.59
#